data_AF-A0A369QLK0-F1
#
_entry.id   AF-A0A369QLK0-F1
#
_cell.length_a   1.000
_cell.length_b   1.000
_cell.length_c   1.000
_cell.angle_alpha   90.00
_cell.angle_beta   90.00
_cell.angle_gamma   90.00
#
_symmetry.space_group_name_H-M   'P 1'
#
loop_
_entity.id
_entity.type
_entity.pdbx_description
1 polymer ?
#
loop_
_entity_poly.entity_id
_entity_poly.type
_entity_poly.pdbx_seq_one_letter_code
_entity_poly.pdbx_strand_id
1 'polypeptide(L)'
;MTDANHQLLALWAANCAEHVLPLFEQANLTDERPSQAIELTRAWAKGEIPMKQAHQAAFVTNAAAKEMPAAAKFAALAAGQAVAVAHVAAHELGAAAYAIRAVRESVEESEREEMGRKECQWQRNQLPDAIRELVLDDQKLRNYLCWFVFDC
;
A
#
# COMPACT_ATOMS: atom_id res chain seq x y z
N MET A 1 -6.14 5.29 18.88
CA MET A 1 -5.54 5.96 17.70
C MET A 1 -6.14 7.35 17.60
N THR A 2 -5.33 8.38 17.33
CA THR A 2 -5.78 9.76 17.10
C THR A 2 -5.98 10.02 15.60
N ASP A 3 -6.68 11.10 15.23
CA ASP A 3 -6.83 11.52 13.82
C ASP A 3 -5.48 11.79 13.16
N ALA A 4 -4.54 12.40 13.89
CA ALA A 4 -3.18 12.63 13.40
C ALA A 4 -2.44 11.32 13.07
N ASN A 5 -2.57 10.29 13.93
CA ASN A 5 -1.98 8.99 13.65
C ASN A 5 -2.66 8.33 12.44
N HIS A 6 -3.98 8.49 12.28
CA HIS A 6 -4.72 7.96 11.14
C HIS A 6 -4.25 8.59 9.82
N GLN A 7 -4.05 9.90 9.80
CA GLN A 7 -3.50 10.61 8.64
C GLN A 7 -2.07 10.17 8.32
N LEU A 8 -1.21 9.99 9.34
CA LEU A 8 0.15 9.49 9.16
C LEU A 8 0.18 8.07 8.60
N LEU A 9 -0.73 7.19 9.04
CA LEU A 9 -0.88 5.83 8.49
C LEU A 9 -1.29 5.87 7.01
N ALA A 10 -2.20 6.77 6.64
CA ALA A 10 -2.60 6.96 5.24
C ALA A 10 -1.44 7.45 4.36
N LEU A 11 -0.65 8.41 4.85
CA LEU A 11 0.51 8.92 4.13
C LEU A 11 1.61 7.84 3.97
N TRP A 12 1.86 7.05 5.01
CA TRP A 12 2.80 5.94 4.92
C TRP A 12 2.32 4.86 3.96
N ALA A 13 1.04 4.46 4.02
CA ALA A 13 0.45 3.51 3.08
C ALA A 13 0.53 4.01 1.62
N ALA A 14 0.31 5.30 1.39
CA ALA A 14 0.48 5.93 0.09
C ALA A 14 1.93 5.84 -0.40
N ASN A 15 2.93 6.08 0.47
CA ASN A 15 4.35 5.93 0.11
C ASN A 15 4.69 4.49 -0.27
N CYS A 16 4.18 3.49 0.46
CA CYS A 16 4.37 2.07 0.13
C CYS A 16 3.76 1.73 -1.23
N ALA A 17 2.55 2.19 -1.51
CA ALA A 17 1.88 1.95 -2.80
C ALA A 17 2.58 2.68 -3.97
N GLU A 18 3.03 3.91 -3.75
CA GLU A 18 3.75 4.71 -4.75
C GLU A 18 5.09 4.08 -5.15
N HIS A 19 5.82 3.49 -4.19
CA HIS A 19 7.10 2.85 -4.49
C HIS A 19 6.99 1.71 -5.52
N VAL A 20 5.86 1.00 -5.52
CA VAL A 20 5.59 -0.11 -6.43
C VAL A 20 4.71 0.26 -7.61
N LEU A 21 4.19 1.50 -7.68
CA LEU A 21 3.38 2.00 -8.78
C LEU A 21 4.03 1.78 -10.16
N PRO A 22 5.36 1.97 -10.34
CA PRO A 22 5.99 1.72 -11.64
C PRO A 22 5.79 0.29 -12.17
N LEU A 23 5.59 -0.71 -11.30
CA LEU A 23 5.29 -2.09 -11.72
C LEU A 23 3.93 -2.21 -12.41
N PHE A 24 2.97 -1.37 -12.02
CA PHE A 24 1.69 -1.27 -12.71
C PHE A 24 1.82 -0.48 -14.01
N GLU A 25 2.48 0.67 -13.97
CA GLU A 25 2.62 1.57 -15.14
C GLU A 25 3.40 0.92 -16.29
N GLN A 26 4.35 0.03 -16.00
CA GLN A 26 5.03 -0.80 -16.99
C GLN A 26 4.06 -1.73 -17.75
N ALA A 27 3.00 -2.22 -17.11
CA ALA A 27 2.00 -3.08 -17.73
C ALA A 27 0.89 -2.27 -18.41
N ASN A 28 0.50 -1.12 -17.85
CA ASN A 28 -0.53 -0.26 -18.41
C ASN A 28 -0.34 1.22 -18.00
N LEU A 29 0.41 1.97 -18.80
CA LEU A 29 0.69 3.39 -18.56
C LEU A 29 -0.56 4.30 -18.70
N THR A 30 -1.59 3.85 -19.41
CA THR A 30 -2.78 4.68 -19.69
C THR A 30 -3.85 4.59 -18.60
N ASP A 31 -3.75 3.62 -17.70
CA ASP A 31 -4.71 3.45 -16.61
C ASP A 31 -4.23 4.17 -15.34
N GLU A 32 -4.73 5.39 -15.15
CA GLU A 32 -4.33 6.26 -14.05
C GLU A 32 -5.00 5.91 -12.71
N ARG A 33 -5.86 4.88 -12.64
CA ARG A 33 -6.61 4.59 -11.40
C ARG A 33 -5.70 4.38 -10.18
N PRO A 34 -4.58 3.62 -10.25
CA PRO A 34 -3.69 3.45 -9.10
C PRO A 34 -2.98 4.75 -8.67
N SER A 35 -2.48 5.55 -9.61
CA SER A 35 -1.82 6.81 -9.27
C SER A 35 -2.81 7.82 -8.68
N GLN A 36 -4.01 7.93 -9.25
CA GLN A 36 -5.10 8.75 -8.70
C GLN A 36 -5.50 8.31 -7.29
N ALA A 37 -5.52 7.01 -6.97
CA ALA A 37 -5.82 6.52 -5.63
C ALA A 37 -4.78 6.96 -4.59
N ILE A 38 -3.49 6.91 -4.95
CA ILE A 38 -2.39 7.40 -4.11
C ILE A 38 -2.58 8.90 -3.83
N GLU A 39 -2.85 9.71 -4.87
CA GLU A 39 -3.09 11.14 -4.70
C GLU A 39 -4.32 11.44 -3.82
N LEU A 40 -5.42 10.70 -4.02
CA LEU A 40 -6.61 10.85 -3.17
C LEU A 40 -6.35 10.45 -1.71
N THR A 41 -5.46 9.47 -1.47
CA THR A 41 -5.02 9.12 -0.12
C THR A 41 -4.33 10.31 0.55
N ARG A 42 -3.41 10.96 -0.18
CA ARG A 42 -2.68 12.15 0.30
C ARG A 42 -3.61 13.34 0.51
N ALA A 43 -4.54 13.58 -0.41
CA ALA A 43 -5.54 14.65 -0.30
C ALA A 43 -6.45 14.46 0.93
N TRP A 44 -6.90 13.23 1.19
CA TRP A 44 -7.70 12.94 2.38
C TRP A 44 -6.91 13.17 3.66
N ALA A 45 -5.65 12.71 3.72
CA ALA A 45 -4.80 12.90 4.90
C ALA A 45 -4.56 14.39 5.22
N LYS A 46 -4.60 15.27 4.22
CA LYS A 46 -4.51 16.74 4.38
C LYS A 46 -5.86 17.41 4.69
N GLY A 47 -6.96 16.68 4.68
CA GLY A 47 -8.31 17.21 4.89
C GLY A 47 -8.91 17.91 3.66
N GLU A 48 -8.35 17.70 2.47
CA GLU A 48 -8.79 18.35 1.23
C GLU A 48 -10.04 17.68 0.62
N ILE A 49 -10.26 16.40 0.91
CA ILE A 49 -11.43 15.64 0.45
C ILE A 49 -12.10 14.88 1.62
N PRO A 50 -13.43 14.65 1.56
CA PRO A 50 -14.11 13.84 2.55
C PRO A 50 -13.78 12.35 2.38
N MET A 51 -13.84 11.58 3.49
CA MET A 51 -13.63 10.12 3.49
C MET A 51 -14.46 9.39 2.42
N LYS A 52 -15.72 9.81 2.21
CA LYS A 52 -16.62 9.18 1.22
C LYS A 52 -16.04 9.23 -0.20
N GLN A 53 -15.35 10.30 -0.56
CA GLN A 53 -14.71 10.44 -1.87
C GLN A 53 -13.51 9.49 -2.00
N ALA A 54 -12.67 9.41 -0.97
CA ALA A 54 -11.55 8.46 -0.93
C ALA A 54 -12.04 7.00 -0.99
N HIS A 55 -13.07 6.65 -0.21
CA HIS A 55 -13.61 5.29 -0.17
C HIS A 55 -14.18 4.83 -1.52
N GLN A 56 -14.80 5.74 -2.30
CA GLN A 56 -15.25 5.40 -3.66
C GLN A 56 -14.09 5.02 -4.59
N ALA A 57 -12.95 5.71 -4.48
CA ALA A 57 -11.76 5.41 -5.26
C ALA A 57 -11.15 4.04 -4.95
N ALA A 58 -11.31 3.52 -3.72
CA ALA A 58 -10.83 2.19 -3.36
C ALA A 58 -11.43 1.09 -4.27
N PHE A 59 -12.74 1.14 -4.52
CA PHE A 59 -13.42 0.18 -5.38
C PHE A 59 -12.99 0.30 -6.85
N VAL A 60 -12.83 1.54 -7.33
CA VAL A 60 -12.41 1.82 -8.70
C VAL A 60 -11.00 1.30 -8.97
N THR A 61 -10.10 1.48 -8.01
CA THR A 61 -8.69 1.07 -8.11
C THR A 61 -8.52 -0.44 -8.06
N ASN A 62 -9.29 -1.13 -7.20
CA ASN A 62 -9.28 -2.60 -7.17
C ASN A 62 -9.70 -3.22 -8.50
N ALA A 63 -10.55 -2.54 -9.28
CA ALA A 63 -10.92 -2.99 -10.62
C ALA A 63 -9.78 -2.85 -11.64
N ALA A 64 -8.79 -1.98 -11.40
CA ALA A 64 -7.59 -1.85 -12.24
C ALA A 64 -6.66 -3.07 -12.14
N ALA A 65 -6.74 -3.80 -11.02
CA ALA A 65 -5.96 -5.02 -10.80
C ALA A 65 -6.45 -6.22 -11.62
N LYS A 66 -7.63 -6.13 -12.26
CA LYS A 66 -8.22 -7.23 -13.04
C LYS A 66 -7.40 -7.46 -14.32
N GLU A 67 -7.15 -8.73 -14.61
CA GLU A 67 -6.43 -9.19 -15.82
C GLU A 67 -4.99 -8.66 -15.95
N MET A 68 -4.44 -8.07 -14.88
CA MET A 68 -3.06 -7.62 -14.84
C MET A 68 -2.08 -8.75 -14.49
N PRO A 69 -0.84 -8.71 -14.99
CA PRO A 69 0.25 -9.54 -14.49
C PRO A 69 0.42 -9.40 -12.98
N ALA A 70 0.97 -10.41 -12.32
CA ALA A 70 0.96 -10.51 -10.85
C ALA A 70 1.57 -9.29 -10.14
N ALA A 71 2.73 -8.79 -10.59
CA ALA A 71 3.37 -7.60 -10.03
C ALA A 71 2.47 -6.35 -10.14
N ALA A 72 1.98 -6.06 -11.36
CA ALA A 72 1.06 -4.94 -11.61
C ALA A 72 -0.24 -5.07 -10.81
N LYS A 73 -0.84 -6.26 -10.79
CA LYS A 73 -2.04 -6.56 -9.99
C LYS A 73 -1.84 -6.20 -8.52
N PHE A 74 -0.73 -6.62 -7.93
CA PHE A 74 -0.46 -6.32 -6.52
C PHE A 74 -0.14 -4.84 -6.27
N ALA A 75 0.54 -4.16 -7.19
CA ALA A 75 0.73 -2.71 -7.09
C ALA A 75 -0.61 -1.94 -7.12
N ALA A 76 -1.53 -2.31 -8.00
CA ALA A 76 -2.89 -1.72 -8.02
C ALA A 76 -3.68 -2.01 -6.73
N LEU A 77 -3.59 -3.24 -6.20
CA LEU A 77 -4.23 -3.58 -4.92
C LEU A 77 -3.62 -2.81 -3.75
N ALA A 78 -2.30 -2.56 -3.74
CA ALA A 78 -1.64 -1.73 -2.74
C ALA A 78 -2.20 -0.30 -2.75
N ALA A 79 -2.34 0.31 -3.93
CA ALA A 79 -2.94 1.63 -4.08
C ALA A 79 -4.42 1.66 -3.63
N GLY A 80 -5.20 0.61 -3.96
CA GLY A 80 -6.57 0.46 -3.51
C GLY A 80 -6.70 0.33 -1.98
N GLN A 81 -5.76 -0.35 -1.32
CA GLN A 81 -5.71 -0.41 0.14
C GLN A 81 -5.29 0.94 0.75
N ALA A 82 -4.31 1.64 0.16
CA ALA A 82 -3.86 2.93 0.65
C ALA A 82 -5.01 3.94 0.74
N VAL A 83 -5.84 4.05 -0.31
CA VAL A 83 -6.98 4.98 -0.30
C VAL A 83 -8.12 4.52 0.63
N ALA A 84 -8.23 3.22 0.88
CA ALA A 84 -9.17 2.66 1.85
C ALA A 84 -8.79 2.97 3.32
N VAL A 85 -7.54 3.37 3.60
CA VAL A 85 -7.13 3.83 4.93
C VAL A 85 -8.04 4.96 5.42
N ALA A 86 -8.46 5.86 4.52
CA ALA A 86 -9.40 6.93 4.85
C ALA A 86 -10.69 6.45 5.53
N HIS A 87 -11.16 5.25 5.18
CA HIS A 87 -12.33 4.64 5.80
C HIS A 87 -11.98 3.97 7.13
N VAL A 88 -10.95 3.11 7.14
CA VAL A 88 -10.48 2.38 8.33
C VAL A 88 -8.95 2.24 8.29
N ALA A 89 -8.29 2.65 9.37
CA ALA A 89 -6.83 2.69 9.48
C ALA A 89 -6.14 1.35 9.18
N ALA A 90 -6.77 0.21 9.53
CA ALA A 90 -6.23 -1.14 9.36
C ALA A 90 -5.88 -1.52 7.90
N HIS A 91 -6.36 -0.77 6.90
CA HIS A 91 -5.97 -0.97 5.51
C HIS A 91 -4.50 -0.63 5.22
N GLU A 92 -3.81 0.07 6.14
CA GLU A 92 -2.37 0.36 6.03
C GLU A 92 -1.53 -0.92 5.85
N LEU A 93 -1.85 -1.98 6.62
CA LEU A 93 -1.16 -3.26 6.52
C LEU A 93 -1.38 -3.90 5.15
N GLY A 94 -2.60 -3.79 4.62
CA GLY A 94 -2.93 -4.31 3.30
C GLY A 94 -2.13 -3.62 2.20
N ALA A 95 -1.97 -2.29 2.29
CA ALA A 95 -1.18 -1.52 1.33
C ALA A 95 0.29 -1.96 1.32
N ALA A 96 0.90 -2.04 2.50
CA ALA A 96 2.28 -2.47 2.69
C ALA A 96 2.50 -3.93 2.24
N ALA A 97 1.62 -4.85 2.63
CA ALA A 97 1.72 -6.26 2.29
C ALA A 97 1.59 -6.52 0.79
N TYR A 98 0.64 -5.86 0.12
CA TYR A 98 0.51 -5.99 -1.33
C TYR A 98 1.69 -5.35 -2.06
N ALA A 99 2.26 -4.24 -1.58
CA ALA A 99 3.47 -3.68 -2.16
C ALA A 99 4.66 -4.66 -2.08
N ILE A 100 4.87 -5.32 -0.94
CA ILE A 100 5.89 -6.37 -0.82
C ILE A 100 5.65 -7.51 -1.82
N ARG A 101 4.39 -7.93 -1.99
CA ARG A 101 4.04 -8.95 -3.00
C ARG A 101 4.26 -8.48 -4.42
N ALA A 102 4.01 -7.22 -4.73
CA ALA A 102 4.29 -6.65 -6.05
C ALA A 102 5.78 -6.78 -6.39
N VAL A 103 6.66 -6.42 -5.45
CA VAL A 103 8.11 -6.59 -5.61
C VAL A 103 8.49 -8.06 -5.78
N ARG A 104 7.97 -8.96 -4.93
CA ARG A 104 8.22 -10.41 -5.05
C ARG A 104 7.84 -10.96 -6.42
N GLU A 105 6.72 -10.52 -7.00
CA GLU A 105 6.28 -10.99 -8.32
C GLU A 105 6.96 -10.29 -9.50
N SER A 106 7.80 -9.27 -9.25
CA SER A 106 8.54 -8.55 -10.28
C SER A 106 9.92 -9.14 -10.60
N VAL A 107 10.33 -10.16 -9.84
CA VAL A 107 11.65 -10.79 -9.93
C VAL A 107 11.55 -12.30 -10.09
N GLU A 108 12.68 -12.93 -10.43
CA GLU A 108 12.79 -14.37 -10.55
C GLU A 108 12.52 -15.09 -9.23
N GLU A 109 12.06 -16.35 -9.30
CA GLU A 109 11.65 -17.13 -8.12
C GLU A 109 12.71 -17.19 -7.02
N SER A 110 13.99 -17.32 -7.40
CA SER A 110 15.12 -17.38 -6.46
C SER A 110 15.35 -16.09 -5.68
N GLU A 111 14.90 -14.94 -6.20
CA GLU A 111 15.16 -13.61 -5.62
C GLU A 111 13.98 -13.07 -4.80
N ARG A 112 12.80 -13.70 -4.92
CA ARG A 112 11.53 -13.20 -4.33
C ARG A 112 11.66 -12.90 -2.85
N GLU A 113 12.15 -13.86 -2.06
CA GLU A 113 12.25 -13.69 -0.61
C GLU A 113 13.22 -12.57 -0.21
N GLU A 114 14.36 -12.45 -0.89
CA GLU A 114 15.32 -11.39 -0.62
C GLU A 114 14.76 -10.01 -0.99
N MET A 115 14.15 -9.89 -2.16
CA MET A 115 13.59 -8.62 -2.64
C MET A 115 12.36 -8.20 -1.83
N GLY A 116 11.56 -9.15 -1.36
CA GLY A 116 10.47 -8.89 -0.42
C GLY A 116 10.97 -8.36 0.93
N ARG A 117 12.05 -8.94 1.49
CA ARG A 117 12.65 -8.42 2.73
C ARG A 117 13.23 -7.02 2.55
N LYS A 118 13.89 -6.76 1.42
CA LYS A 118 14.41 -5.42 1.07
C LYS A 118 13.28 -4.39 1.00
N GLU A 119 12.16 -4.72 0.35
CA GLU A 119 10.99 -3.85 0.29
C GLU A 119 10.41 -3.58 1.68
N CYS A 120 10.21 -4.63 2.49
CA CYS A 120 9.74 -4.43 3.86
C CYS A 120 10.67 -3.53 4.68
N GLN A 121 11.99 -3.72 4.61
CA GLN A 121 12.95 -2.88 5.32
C GLN A 121 12.87 -1.43 4.82
N TRP A 122 12.72 -1.23 3.51
CA TRP A 122 12.50 0.08 2.93
C TRP A 122 11.24 0.75 3.48
N GLN A 123 10.11 0.04 3.54
CA GLN A 123 8.84 0.54 4.10
C GLN A 123 8.98 0.92 5.58
N ARG A 124 9.67 0.10 6.38
CA ARG A 124 9.97 0.41 7.80
C ARG A 124 10.87 1.63 7.96
N ASN A 125 11.77 1.88 7.02
CA ASN A 125 12.61 3.09 7.02
C ASN A 125 11.79 4.35 6.68
N GLN A 126 10.65 4.23 5.99
CA GLN A 126 9.75 5.35 5.70
C GLN A 126 8.80 5.70 6.86
N LEU A 127 8.75 4.90 7.93
CA LEU A 127 7.84 5.14 9.05
C LEU A 127 8.22 6.41 9.83
N PRO A 128 7.30 7.37 9.99
CA PRO A 128 7.44 8.45 10.96
C PRO A 128 7.50 7.89 12.39
N ASP A 129 8.33 8.49 13.25
CA ASP A 129 8.51 8.03 14.63
C ASP A 129 7.19 7.94 15.41
N ALA A 130 6.26 8.88 15.17
CA ALA A 130 4.97 8.95 15.85
C ALA A 130 4.04 7.73 15.62
N ILE A 131 4.24 6.97 14.54
CA ILE A 131 3.44 5.76 14.22
C ILE A 131 4.30 4.49 14.12
N ARG A 132 5.61 4.58 14.33
CA ARG A 132 6.55 3.47 14.13
C ARG A 132 6.20 2.26 14.99
N GLU A 133 6.09 2.43 16.31
CA GLU A 133 5.78 1.32 17.23
C GLU A 133 4.39 0.73 16.92
N LEU A 134 3.41 1.58 16.65
CA LEU A 134 2.05 1.16 16.29
C LEU A 134 2.05 0.21 15.09
N VAL A 135 2.71 0.59 13.99
CA VAL A 135 2.76 -0.22 12.77
C VAL A 135 3.55 -1.51 12.99
N LEU A 136 4.69 -1.46 13.71
CA LEU A 136 5.51 -2.65 13.93
C LEU A 136 4.81 -3.68 14.81
N ASP A 137 4.12 -3.26 15.88
CA ASP A 137 3.32 -4.15 16.71
C ASP A 137 2.17 -4.76 15.89
N ASP A 138 1.56 -3.96 15.02
CA ASP A 138 0.46 -4.40 14.19
C ASP A 138 0.90 -5.41 13.11
N GLN A 139 2.03 -5.15 12.44
CA GLN A 139 2.69 -6.09 11.55
C GLN A 139 2.97 -7.42 12.26
N LYS A 140 3.51 -7.38 13.49
CA LYS A 140 3.81 -8.58 14.28
C LYS A 140 2.54 -9.36 14.65
N LEU A 141 1.50 -8.68 15.12
CA LEU A 141 0.26 -9.32 15.57
C LEU A 141 -0.56 -9.92 14.42
N ARG A 142 -0.54 -9.27 13.25
CA ARG A 142 -1.39 -9.61 12.10
C ARG A 142 -0.63 -10.14 10.90
N ASN A 143 0.66 -10.47 11.03
CA ASN A 143 1.47 -10.95 9.91
C ASN A 143 0.86 -12.18 9.21
N TYR A 144 0.21 -13.05 9.99
CA TYR A 144 -0.47 -14.24 9.47
C TYR A 144 -1.61 -13.92 8.48
N LEU A 145 -2.27 -12.76 8.62
CA LEU A 145 -3.26 -12.26 7.66
C LEU A 145 -2.61 -11.72 6.38
N CYS A 146 -1.33 -11.37 6.47
CA CYS A 146 -0.54 -10.76 5.40
C CYS A 146 0.50 -11.75 4.83
N TRP A 147 0.26 -13.06 4.93
CA TRP A 147 1.13 -14.10 4.37
C TRP A 147 2.58 -14.07 4.89
N PHE A 148 2.79 -13.60 6.12
CA PHE A 148 4.10 -13.49 6.74
C PHE A 148 5.10 -12.58 6.00
N VAL A 149 4.62 -11.69 5.12
CA VAL A 149 5.49 -10.82 4.31
C VAL A 149 6.27 -9.79 5.13
N PHE A 150 5.90 -9.56 6.41
CA PHE A 150 6.63 -8.69 7.33
C PHE A 150 7.74 -9.39 8.12
N ASP A 151 8.12 -10.62 7.76
CA ASP A 151 9.31 -11.31 8.30
C ASP A 151 10.58 -10.81 7.58
N CYS A 152 11.02 -9.66 8.06
CA CYS A 152 12.18 -8.88 7.68
C CYS A 152 13.03 -8.80 8.96
#